data_AF-A0A5J4Q3F4-F1
#
_entry.id   AF-A0A5J4Q3F4-F1
#
_cell.length_a   1.000
_cell.length_b   1.000
_cell.length_c   1.000
_cell.angle_alpha   90.00
_cell.angle_beta   90.00
_cell.angle_gamma   90.00
#
_symmetry.space_group_name_H-M   'P 1'
#
loop_
_entity.id
_entity.type
_entity.pdbx_description
1 polymer ?
#
loop_
_entity_poly.entity_id
_entity_poly.type
_entity_poly.pdbx_seq_one_letter_code
_entity_poly.pdbx_strand_id
1 'polypeptide(L)' 'MNVQEQLSMHGIKPSLQRMAIMDYLLEHHTHPTVEEIYMALFPSIPTLSKTTVYNTLKLFAEQGVVNMLTIDE' A
#
# COMPACT_ATOMS: atom_id res chain seq x y z
N MET A 1 7.04 -14.65 -7.98
CA MET A 1 5.85 -13.94 -8.50
C MET A 1 6.10 -12.46 -8.31
N ASN A 2 5.96 -11.66 -9.35
CA ASN A 2 6.26 -10.22 -9.33
C ASN A 2 5.10 -9.47 -8.65
N VAL A 3 5.37 -8.36 -7.93
CA VAL A 3 4.34 -7.48 -7.34
C VAL A 3 3.34 -6.97 -8.38
N GLN A 4 3.79 -6.72 -9.60
CA GLN A 4 2.88 -6.37 -10.70
C GLN A 4 1.84 -7.46 -10.97
N GLU A 5 2.24 -8.73 -10.94
CA GLU A 5 1.36 -9.89 -11.16
C GLU A 5 0.39 -10.06 -9.99
N GLN A 6 0.87 -9.89 -8.76
CA GLN A 6 0.04 -9.93 -7.54
C GLN A 6 -1.10 -8.92 -7.63
N LEU A 7 -0.78 -7.65 -7.89
CA LEU A 7 -1.80 -6.61 -8.03
C LEU A 7 -2.79 -6.94 -9.15
N SER A 8 -2.28 -7.42 -10.29
CA SER A 8 -3.14 -7.75 -11.44
C SER A 8 -4.09 -8.92 -11.15
N MET A 9 -3.64 -9.93 -10.39
CA MET A 9 -4.49 -11.05 -9.96
C MET A 9 -5.61 -10.63 -9.01
N HIS A 10 -5.39 -9.55 -8.24
CA HIS A 10 -6.40 -8.93 -7.40
C HIS A 10 -7.21 -7.83 -8.13
N GLY A 11 -7.13 -7.74 -9.47
CA GLY A 11 -7.87 -6.75 -10.26
C GLY A 11 -7.40 -5.31 -10.06
N ILE A 12 -6.25 -5.11 -9.42
CA ILE A 12 -5.68 -3.78 -9.16
C ILE A 12 -4.72 -3.42 -10.30
N LYS A 13 -5.04 -2.33 -11.01
CA LYS A 13 -4.12 -1.80 -12.03
C LYS A 13 -2.79 -1.40 -11.39
N PRO A 14 -1.65 -1.98 -11.82
CA PRO A 14 -0.33 -1.61 -11.32
C PRO A 14 0.01 -0.17 -11.65
N SER A 15 0.59 0.55 -10.69
CA SER A 15 1.22 1.86 -10.86
C SER A 15 2.48 1.92 -10.00
N LEU A 16 3.40 2.83 -10.30
CA LEU A 16 4.66 2.95 -9.55
C LEU A 16 4.43 3.12 -8.03
N GLN A 17 3.45 3.94 -7.65
CA GLN A 17 3.08 4.17 -6.24
C GLN A 17 2.41 2.93 -5.61
N ARG A 18 1.53 2.22 -6.33
CA ARG A 18 0.87 1.02 -5.82
C ARG A 18 1.84 -0.14 -5.63
N MET A 19 2.76 -0.30 -6.59
CA MET A 19 3.81 -1.31 -6.48
C MET A 19 4.71 -1.00 -5.30
N ALA A 20 5.18 0.24 -5.13
CA ALA A 20 6.00 0.61 -3.98
C ALA A 20 5.31 0.42 -2.62
N ILE A 21 4.01 0.72 -2.52
CA ILE A 21 3.24 0.45 -1.30
C ILE A 21 3.10 -1.05 -1.05
N MET A 22 2.85 -1.85 -2.10
CA MET A 22 2.76 -3.31 -1.97
C MET A 22 4.11 -3.93 -1.60
N ASP A 23 5.21 -3.49 -2.23
CA ASP A 23 6.58 -3.89 -1.91
C ASP A 23 6.89 -3.59 -0.43
N TYR A 24 6.58 -2.37 0.02
CA TYR A 24 6.77 -1.99 1.42
C TYR A 24 6.04 -2.94 2.39
N LEU A 25 4.78 -3.28 2.10
CA LEU A 25 3.98 -4.19 2.94
C LEU A 25 4.49 -5.63 2.92
N LEU A 26 5.07 -6.09 1.80
CA LEU A 26 5.67 -7.42 1.70
C LEU A 26 7.03 -7.52 2.42
N GLU A 27 7.77 -6.42 2.48
CA GLU A 27 9.05 -6.35 3.21
C GLU A 27 8.84 -6.16 4.71
N HIS A 28 7.78 -5.45 5.11
CA HIS A 28 7.49 -5.10 6.50
C HIS A 28 6.24 -5.83 6.99
N HIS A 29 6.43 -7.01 7.60
CA HIS A 29 5.37 -7.81 8.23
C HIS A 29 4.87 -7.23 9.55
N THR A 30 4.47 -5.96 9.54
CA THR A 30 3.89 -5.22 10.68
C THR A 30 2.51 -4.70 10.33
N HIS A 31 1.86 -3.96 11.24
CA HIS A 31 0.61 -3.25 10.97
C HIS A 31 0.88 -1.74 10.88
N PRO A 32 1.53 -1.27 9.80
CA PRO A 32 1.92 0.12 9.69
C PRO A 32 0.70 1.01 9.45
N THR A 33 0.77 2.21 9.99
CA THR A 33 -0.15 3.31 9.71
C THR A 33 0.14 3.94 8.35
N VAL A 34 -0.82 4.71 7.85
CA VAL A 34 -0.67 5.53 6.62
C VAL A 34 0.55 6.46 6.72
N GLU A 35 0.78 7.02 7.92
CA GLU A 35 1.88 7.95 8.16
C GLU A 35 3.23 7.25 8.04
N GLU A 36 3.37 6.06 8.61
CA GLU A 36 4.61 5.29 8.57
C GLU A 36 4.98 4.87 7.14
N ILE A 37 4.00 4.37 6.38
CA ILE A 37 4.21 4.02 4.96
C ILE A 37 4.60 5.26 4.15
N TYR A 38 3.91 6.39 4.37
CA TYR A 38 4.22 7.64 3.69
C TYR A 38 5.64 8.10 3.99
N MET A 39 6.03 8.14 5.26
CA MET A 39 7.36 8.60 5.68
C MET A 39 8.47 7.69 5.17
N ALA A 40 8.24 6.39 5.09
CA ALA A 40 9.20 5.44 4.53
C ALA A 40 9.40 5.62 3.01
N LEU A 41 8.32 5.90 2.27
CA LEU A 41 8.35 5.95 0.81
C LEU A 41 8.61 7.35 0.22
N PHE A 42 8.29 8.42 0.95
CA PHE A 42 8.42 9.80 0.47
C PHE A 42 9.84 10.18 0.00
N PRO A 43 10.94 9.78 0.68
CA PRO A 43 12.29 10.10 0.20
C PRO A 43 12.60 9.55 -1.19
N SER A 44 12.02 8.39 -1.54
CA SER A 44 12.20 7.71 -2.81
C SER A 44 11.15 8.12 -3.86
N ILE A 45 9.97 8.55 -3.41
CA ILE A 45 8.84 8.93 -4.25
C ILE A 45 8.28 10.29 -3.77
N PRO A 46 8.92 11.42 -4.11
CA PRO A 46 8.51 12.74 -3.64
C PRO A 46 7.11 13.18 -4.11
N THR A 47 6.57 12.51 -5.14
CA THR A 47 5.22 12.73 -5.66
C THR A 47 4.14 11.94 -4.92
N LEU A 48 4.53 11.09 -3.97
CA LEU A 48 3.60 10.36 -3.12
C LEU A 48 2.96 11.32 -2.11
N SER A 49 1.65 11.20 -1.92
CA SER A 49 0.92 11.93 -0.89
C SER A 49 0.32 10.96 0.12
N LYS A 50 0.07 11.41 1.36
CA LYS A 50 -0.65 10.63 2.37
C LYS A 50 -2.01 10.16 1.87
N THR A 51 -2.72 11.02 1.13
CA THR A 51 -4.00 10.69 0.48
C THR A 51 -3.84 9.54 -0.52
N THR A 52 -2.75 9.52 -1.29
CA THR A 52 -2.49 8.43 -2.23
C THR A 52 -2.22 7.11 -1.51
N VAL A 53 -1.46 7.15 -0.40
CA VAL A 53 -1.23 5.97 0.44
C VAL A 53 -2.55 5.45 1.00
N TYR A 54 -3.35 6.31 1.63
CA TYR A 54 -4.66 5.94 2.16
C TYR A 54 -5.58 5.32 1.09
N ASN A 55 -5.73 6.00 -0.06
CA ASN A 55 -6.59 5.51 -1.14
C ASN A 55 -6.12 4.17 -1.71
N THR A 56 -4.80 3.95 -1.75
CA THR A 56 -4.23 2.69 -2.19
C THR A 56 -4.50 1.57 -1.19
N LEU A 57 -4.29 1.80 0.11
CA LEU A 57 -4.58 0.81 1.15
C LEU A 57 -6.07 0.48 1.22
N LYS A 58 -6.94 1.50 1.07
CA LYS A 58 -8.38 1.30 0.99
C LYS A 58 -8.75 0.41 -0.20
N LEU A 59 -8.21 0.69 -1.38
CA LEU A 59 -8.41 -0.16 -2.56
C LEU A 59 -7.90 -1.59 -2.33
N PHE A 60 -6.73 -1.74 -1.70
CA PHE A 60 -6.17 -3.06 -1.38
C PHE A 60 -7.09 -3.83 -0.44
N ALA A 61 -7.68 -3.17 0.55
CA ALA A 61 -8.62 -3.78 1.47
C ALA A 61 -9.93 -4.19 0.77
N GLU A 62 -10.46 -3.33 -0.10
CA GLU A 62 -11.65 -3.63 -0.92
C GLU A 62 -11.43 -4.83 -1.87
N GLN A 63 -10.20 -5.06 -2.32
CA GLN A 63 -9.81 -6.20 -3.17
C GLN A 63 -9.26 -7.40 -2.39
N GLY A 64 -9.29 -7.36 -1.05
CA GLY A 64 -8.85 -8.45 -0.18
C GLY A 64 -7.34 -8.72 -0.17
N VAL A 65 -6.52 -7.74 -0.57
CA VAL A 65 -5.04 -7.84 -0.55
C VAL A 65 -4.49 -7.57 0.84
N VAL A 66 -5.12 -6.64 1.57
CA VAL A 66 -4.72 -6.25 2.94
C VAL A 66 -5.94 -6.20 3.84
N ASN A 67 -5.71 -6.30 5.15
CA ASN A 67 -6.76 -6.07 6.15
C ASN A 67 -6.46 -4.75 6.86
N MET A 68 -7.44 -3.84 6.89
CA MET A 68 -7.35 -2.65 7.75
C MET A 68 -7.78 -3.00 9.16
N LEU A 69 -6.98 -2.58 10.14
CA LEU A 69 -7.31 -2.65 11.55
C LEU A 69 -7.76 -1.28 12.02
N THR A 70 -8.96 -1.22 12.60
CA THR A 70 -9.44 -0.06 13.34
C THR A 70 -9.25 -0.34 14.83
N ILE A 71 -8.61 0.58 15.53
CA ILE A 71 -8.57 0.55 17.00
C ILE A 71 -9.72 1.45 17.43
N ASP A 72 -10.79 0.83 17.91
CA ASP A 72 -11.88 1.56 18.57
C ASP A 72 -11.44 1.87 20.01
N GLU A 73 -11.74 3.07 20.52
CA GLU A 73 -11.52 3.45 21.93
C GLU A 73 -12.46 2.71 22.89
#